data_AF-A0A341BAG4-F1
#
_entry.id   AF-A0A341BAG4-F1
#
_cell.length_a   1.000
_cell.length_b   1.000
_cell.length_c   1.000
_cell.angle_alpha   90.00
_cell.angle_beta   90.00
_cell.angle_gamma   90.00
#
_symmetry.space_group_name_H-M   'P 1'
#
loop_
_entity.id
_entity.type
_entity.pdbx_description
1 polymer ?
#
loop_
_entity_poly.entity_id
_entity_poly.type
_entity_poly.pdbx_seq_one_letter_code
_entity_poly.pdbx_strand_id
1 'polypeptide(L)'
;MSVHVHPGPDSHLHGCVSDSRTGSLNNGPRTIKRLDNIRPLCSFPLCVLSSVQLQAAGWLDDLVGLIQIPCRYQLAVTRWKEEEPRSISIYNLKDPWTPTLDFTGFLNNETVAGQDLVAWVTTGFLHIPHAEDIPNTVTVGNSVGFFLRPYNFFDQDPSFDSADSVYFREDQDAGACEVNRLACLPQAAACAPHLPAFSHAGFSHN
;
A
#
# COMPACT_ATOMS: atom_id res chain seq x y z
N MET A 1 3.89 6.06 6.80
CA MET A 1 4.11 4.62 6.50
C MET A 1 5.18 4.56 5.42
N SER A 2 6.15 3.64 5.51
CA SER A 2 7.19 3.44 4.50
C SER A 2 6.88 2.23 3.63
N VAL A 3 7.20 2.31 2.34
CA VAL A 3 7.17 1.20 1.41
C VAL A 3 8.57 1.03 0.84
N HIS A 4 9.15 -0.14 1.05
CA HIS A 4 10.41 -0.53 0.41
C HIS A 4 10.13 -0.97 -1.02
N VAL A 5 10.80 -0.35 -1.98
CA VAL A 5 10.69 -0.71 -3.39
C VAL A 5 12.03 -1.30 -3.81
N HIS A 6 12.16 -2.61 -3.67
CA HIS A 6 13.36 -3.31 -4.11
C HIS A 6 13.43 -3.33 -5.65
N PRO A 7 14.55 -2.92 -6.25
CA PRO A 7 14.88 -3.35 -7.60
C PRO A 7 15.00 -4.88 -7.61
N GLY A 8 14.56 -5.54 -8.69
CA GLY A 8 14.58 -7.00 -8.83
C GLY A 8 15.94 -7.65 -8.52
N PRO A 9 15.95 -8.97 -8.26
CA PRO A 9 16.83 -9.60 -7.29
C PRO A 9 18.31 -9.64 -7.70
N ASP A 10 19.16 -9.14 -6.81
CA ASP A 10 20.46 -9.73 -6.51
C ASP A 10 20.56 -9.81 -4.97
N SER A 11 20.28 -11.00 -4.43
CA SER A 11 20.27 -11.29 -3.00
C SER A 11 21.65 -11.71 -2.52
N HIS A 12 22.16 -11.07 -1.46
CA HIS A 12 22.98 -11.77 -0.48
C HIS A 12 22.48 -11.46 0.94
N LEU A 13 22.18 -12.56 1.65
CA LEU A 13 21.98 -12.77 3.09
C LEU A 13 20.54 -12.75 3.66
N HIS A 14 20.09 -13.99 3.87
CA HIS A 14 19.24 -14.54 4.94
C HIS A 14 17.75 -14.15 5.08
N GLY A 15 16.90 -15.15 4.79
CA GLY A 15 15.77 -15.47 5.67
C GLY A 15 14.38 -15.48 5.01
N CYS A 16 14.05 -16.56 4.29
CA CYS A 16 12.87 -17.42 4.56
C CYS A 16 12.71 -18.46 3.44
N VAL A 17 12.82 -19.72 3.83
CA VAL A 17 12.64 -20.92 3.00
C VAL A 17 11.16 -21.29 2.97
N SER A 18 10.64 -21.59 1.77
CA SER A 18 9.55 -22.54 1.50
C SER A 18 9.64 -22.97 0.03
N ASP A 19 10.36 -24.05 -0.24
CA ASP A 19 10.41 -24.78 -1.52
C ASP A 19 9.20 -25.74 -1.57
N SER A 20 8.44 -25.98 -2.66
CA SER A 20 8.90 -26.63 -3.89
C SER A 20 7.78 -26.76 -4.96
N ARG A 21 8.05 -26.25 -6.18
CA ARG A 21 7.96 -26.95 -7.49
C ARG A 21 8.26 -26.01 -8.68
N THR A 22 9.54 -26.03 -9.06
CA THR A 22 10.10 -25.99 -10.43
C THR A 22 9.38 -25.20 -11.53
N GLY A 23 9.85 -23.97 -11.75
CA GLY A 23 9.78 -23.25 -13.03
C GLY A 23 11.14 -22.61 -13.31
N SER A 24 11.86 -23.13 -14.31
CA SER A 24 13.22 -22.73 -14.69
C SER A 24 13.32 -21.23 -15.00
N LEU A 25 14.13 -20.49 -14.24
CA LEU A 25 14.49 -19.10 -14.54
C LEU A 25 15.85 -19.08 -15.24
N ASN A 26 15.82 -18.78 -16.54
CA ASN A 26 17.01 -18.54 -17.35
C ASN A 26 17.69 -17.23 -16.92
N ASN A 27 18.97 -17.33 -16.57
CA ASN A 27 19.85 -16.18 -16.34
C ASN A 27 20.13 -15.46 -17.67
N GLY A 28 19.57 -14.26 -17.83
CA GLY A 28 19.84 -13.35 -18.94
C GLY A 28 19.86 -11.89 -18.48
N PRO A 29 20.70 -11.02 -19.07
CA PRO A 29 20.97 -9.68 -18.56
C PRO A 29 19.81 -8.71 -18.83
N ARG A 30 19.50 -7.87 -17.82
CA ARG A 30 18.65 -6.66 -17.83
C ARG A 30 17.30 -6.84 -18.53
N THR A 31 16.28 -7.23 -17.76
CA THR A 31 14.92 -7.62 -18.21
C THR A 31 14.05 -6.45 -18.70
N ILE A 32 14.51 -5.78 -19.75
CA ILE A 32 13.68 -5.04 -20.70
C ILE A 32 12.89 -6.09 -21.48
N LYS A 33 11.56 -6.02 -21.46
CA LYS A 33 10.68 -6.88 -22.29
C LYS A 33 10.05 -6.08 -23.42
N ARG A 34 9.35 -6.81 -24.30
CA ARG A 34 9.04 -6.61 -25.73
C ARG A 34 8.40 -5.27 -26.17
N LEU A 35 8.17 -4.34 -25.25
CA LEU A 35 7.88 -2.93 -25.52
C LEU A 35 8.72 -2.10 -24.53
N ASP A 36 9.53 -1.18 -25.06
CA ASP A 36 10.63 -0.45 -24.40
C ASP A 36 10.25 0.35 -23.14
N ASN A 37 9.82 -0.31 -22.05
CA ASN A 37 9.40 0.34 -20.81
C ASN A 37 10.04 -0.26 -19.56
N ILE A 38 10.39 0.63 -18.61
CA ILE A 38 10.81 0.33 -17.24
C ILE A 38 9.66 -0.36 -16.51
N ARG A 39 9.94 -1.17 -15.46
CA ARG A 39 8.96 -1.90 -14.64
C ARG A 39 8.62 -1.22 -13.29
N PRO A 40 7.86 -0.11 -13.24
CA PRO A 40 7.50 0.53 -11.98
C PRO A 40 6.28 -0.09 -11.27
N LEU A 41 6.24 0.09 -9.96
CA LEU A 41 5.01 0.13 -9.17
C LEU A 41 4.62 1.61 -9.01
N CYS A 42 3.41 1.96 -9.42
CA CYS A 42 2.88 3.32 -9.27
C CYS A 42 2.09 3.45 -7.96
N SER A 43 2.37 4.50 -7.20
CA SER A 43 1.55 4.90 -6.07
C SER A 43 0.43 5.83 -6.55
N PHE A 44 -0.82 5.54 -6.18
CA PHE A 44 -1.96 6.42 -6.41
C PHE A 44 -2.66 6.73 -5.08
N PRO A 45 -2.87 8.00 -4.72
CA PRO A 45 -3.60 8.35 -3.50
C PRO A 45 -5.10 8.00 -3.64
N LEU A 46 -5.71 7.45 -2.59
CA LEU A 46 -7.17 7.37 -2.49
C LEU A 46 -7.72 8.63 -1.84
N CYS A 47 -8.58 9.30 -2.61
CA CYS A 47 -9.51 10.32 -2.13
C CYS A 47 -8.85 11.58 -1.53
N VAL A 48 -9.68 12.61 -1.32
CA VAL A 48 -9.35 14.03 -1.17
C VAL A 48 -8.11 14.26 -0.29
N LEU A 49 -6.96 14.44 -0.93
CA LEU A 49 -5.88 15.20 -0.33
C LEU A 49 -6.44 16.60 -0.18
N SER A 50 -6.86 16.99 1.03
CA SER A 50 -7.23 18.38 1.25
C SER A 50 -6.00 19.21 0.93
N SER A 51 -6.09 20.04 -0.09
CA SER A 51 -5.16 21.15 -0.35
C SER A 51 -5.19 22.20 0.75
N VAL A 52 -6.02 22.00 1.78
CA VAL A 52 -5.80 22.58 3.10
C VAL A 52 -4.57 21.88 3.72
N GLN A 53 -3.39 22.23 3.21
CA GLN A 53 -2.32 22.56 4.15
C GLN A 53 -2.99 23.45 5.20
N LEU A 54 -2.74 23.22 6.49
CA LEU A 54 -2.85 24.33 7.42
C LEU A 54 -1.91 25.42 6.84
N GLN A 55 -2.45 26.31 6.01
CA GLN A 55 -1.97 27.66 5.90
C GLN A 55 -2.27 28.23 7.27
N ALA A 56 -1.36 27.97 8.20
CA ALA A 56 -1.16 28.88 9.32
C ALA A 56 -0.68 30.20 8.70
N ALA A 57 -1.60 30.92 8.08
CA ALA A 57 -1.45 32.34 7.80
C ALA A 57 -1.74 33.05 9.13
N GLY A 58 -0.79 32.96 10.07
CA GLY A 58 -0.93 33.57 11.39
C GLY A 58 0.00 32.96 12.42
N TRP A 59 1.01 33.74 12.83
CA TRP A 59 1.96 33.56 13.95
C TRP A 59 2.84 32.31 13.85
N LEU A 60 4.10 32.55 13.46
CA LEU A 60 4.99 31.58 12.82
C LEU A 60 5.66 30.54 13.74
N ASP A 61 5.46 30.57 15.06
CA ASP A 61 6.39 29.87 15.98
C ASP A 61 5.74 28.76 16.83
N ASP A 62 4.43 28.83 17.13
CA ASP A 62 3.82 27.90 18.11
C ASP A 62 3.25 26.61 17.51
N LEU A 63 2.85 26.61 16.23
CA LEU A 63 2.26 25.41 15.58
C LEU A 63 3.29 24.53 14.86
N VAL A 64 4.52 25.02 14.69
CA VAL A 64 5.61 24.27 14.05
C VAL A 64 5.97 23.01 14.85
N GLY A 65 5.75 23.01 16.17
CA GLY A 65 5.93 21.82 17.01
C GLY A 65 4.79 20.78 16.88
N LEU A 66 3.57 21.18 16.51
CA LEU A 66 2.43 20.26 16.48
C LEU A 66 2.29 19.53 15.13
N ILE A 67 2.71 20.17 14.04
CA ILE A 67 2.76 19.54 12.72
C ILE A 67 4.11 18.85 12.56
N GLN A 68 4.14 17.54 12.82
CA GLN A 68 5.33 16.72 12.57
C GLN A 68 5.76 16.89 11.10
N ILE A 69 7.05 17.14 10.91
CA ILE A 69 7.69 17.43 9.61
C ILE A 69 7.34 16.47 8.46
N PRO A 70 7.16 15.14 8.66
CA PRO A 70 6.69 14.24 7.61
C PRO A 70 5.37 14.66 6.96
N CYS A 71 4.48 15.33 7.72
CA CYS A 71 3.15 15.70 7.27
C CYS A 71 3.12 16.86 6.25
N ARG A 72 4.28 17.48 5.98
CA ARG A 72 4.42 18.54 4.96
C ARG A 72 4.50 17.98 3.53
N TYR A 73 4.84 16.70 3.38
CA TYR A 73 5.02 16.05 2.10
C TYR A 73 3.90 15.05 1.86
N GLN A 74 3.26 15.10 0.69
CA GLN A 74 2.30 14.07 0.27
C GLN A 74 3.03 12.75 -0.03
N LEU A 75 4.18 12.86 -0.69
CA LEU A 75 5.09 11.78 -1.04
C LEU A 75 6.52 12.29 -0.96
N ALA A 76 7.41 11.49 -0.40
CA ALA A 76 8.86 11.66 -0.50
C ALA A 76 9.50 10.33 -0.86
N VAL A 77 10.58 10.37 -1.64
CA VAL A 77 11.37 9.18 -2.02
C VAL A 77 12.80 9.42 -1.58
N THR A 78 13.34 8.52 -0.78
CA THR A 78 14.72 8.57 -0.29
C THR A 78 15.45 7.29 -0.64
N ARG A 79 16.78 7.33 -0.60
CA ARG A 79 17.60 6.13 -0.60
C ARG A 79 17.39 5.37 0.71
N TRP A 80 17.30 4.05 0.65
CA TRP A 80 17.25 3.21 1.85
C TRP A 80 18.58 3.25 2.62
N LYS A 81 18.50 3.38 3.94
CA LYS A 81 19.61 3.31 4.90
C LYS A 81 19.14 2.59 6.16
N GLU A 82 20.02 1.79 6.76
CA GLU A 82 19.70 1.08 8.02
C GLU A 82 19.50 2.05 9.18
N GLU A 83 20.18 3.20 9.15
CA GLU A 83 20.10 4.26 10.16
C GLU A 83 18.81 5.09 10.08
N GLU A 84 18.04 4.96 8.99
CA GLU A 84 16.78 5.68 8.75
C GLU A 84 15.54 4.73 8.76
N PRO A 85 15.33 3.89 9.81
CA PRO A 85 14.32 2.82 9.77
C PRO A 85 12.88 3.33 9.95
N ARG A 86 12.69 4.58 10.38
CA ARG A 86 11.39 5.17 10.72
C ARG A 86 11.41 6.68 10.49
N SER A 87 10.24 7.25 10.19
CA SER A 87 10.07 8.69 9.93
C SER A 87 9.69 9.50 11.17
N ILE A 88 9.50 8.86 12.32
CA ILE A 88 9.16 9.50 13.61
C ILE A 88 9.65 8.64 14.78
N SER A 89 9.94 9.28 15.91
CA SER A 89 10.22 8.62 17.19
C SER A 89 9.08 8.86 18.18
N ILE A 90 8.85 7.91 19.09
CA ILE A 90 7.88 8.06 20.19
C ILE A 90 8.19 9.28 21.09
N TYR A 91 9.46 9.69 21.15
CA TYR A 91 9.91 10.81 21.97
C TYR A 91 9.61 12.18 21.33
N ASN A 92 9.40 12.24 20.01
CA ASN A 92 9.02 13.47 19.32
C ASN A 92 7.65 14.01 19.79
N LEU A 93 6.79 13.14 20.35
CA LEU A 93 5.51 13.57 20.92
C LEU A 93 5.67 14.42 22.19
N LYS A 94 6.76 14.21 22.93
CA LYS A 94 7.02 14.92 24.19
C LYS A 94 7.79 16.21 23.97
N ASP A 95 8.75 16.19 23.06
CA ASP A 95 9.51 17.37 22.65
C ASP A 95 9.58 17.43 21.13
N PRO A 96 8.62 18.14 20.50
CA PRO A 96 8.65 18.33 19.06
C PRO A 96 9.57 19.45 18.60
N TRP A 97 10.02 20.35 19.50
CA TRP A 97 10.93 21.44 19.14
C TRP A 97 12.37 20.95 19.01
N THR A 98 12.76 19.95 19.79
CA THR A 98 14.02 19.22 19.63
C THR A 98 13.77 17.73 19.33
N PRO A 99 13.30 17.41 18.12
CA PRO A 99 12.89 16.05 17.80
C PRO A 99 14.08 15.09 17.88
N THR A 100 13.87 13.93 18.51
CA THR A 100 14.88 12.85 18.54
C THR A 100 15.18 12.32 17.14
N LEU A 101 14.19 12.39 16.24
CA LEU A 101 14.33 12.01 14.83
C LEU A 101 13.63 13.03 13.95
N ASP A 102 14.36 13.63 13.03
CA ASP A 102 13.86 14.60 12.05
C ASP A 102 13.88 14.01 10.65
N PHE A 103 12.69 13.87 10.04
CA PHE A 103 12.51 13.34 8.70
C PHE A 103 13.13 14.23 7.60
N THR A 104 13.22 15.55 7.79
CA THR A 104 13.87 16.41 6.77
C THR A 104 15.34 16.08 6.59
N GLY A 105 15.99 15.51 7.60
CA GLY A 105 17.38 15.05 7.50
C GLY A 105 17.57 13.95 6.45
N PHE A 106 16.51 13.21 6.08
CA PHE A 106 16.57 12.16 5.06
C PHE A 106 16.56 12.76 3.63
N LEU A 107 16.13 14.02 3.48
CA LEU A 107 16.09 14.76 2.22
C LEU A 107 17.39 15.54 2.01
N ASN A 108 18.50 14.81 1.84
CA ASN A 108 19.86 15.36 1.89
C ASN A 108 20.57 15.43 0.52
N ASN A 109 19.82 15.64 -0.57
CA ASN A 109 20.32 15.77 -1.94
C ASN A 109 21.14 14.55 -2.45
N GLU A 110 20.86 13.36 -1.91
CA GLU A 110 21.41 12.11 -2.42
C GLU A 110 20.79 11.71 -3.76
N THR A 111 21.56 10.97 -4.57
CA THR A 111 21.02 10.41 -5.82
C THR A 111 20.01 9.31 -5.52
N VAL A 112 18.87 9.36 -6.19
CA VAL A 112 17.84 8.30 -6.17
C VAL A 112 17.95 7.38 -7.40
N ALA A 113 18.81 7.72 -8.37
CA ALA A 113 18.94 6.93 -9.59
C ALA A 113 19.72 5.63 -9.32
N GLY A 114 19.07 4.49 -9.59
CA GLY A 114 19.69 3.16 -9.48
C GLY A 114 20.07 2.76 -8.06
N GLN A 115 19.40 3.31 -7.05
CA GLN A 115 19.59 2.95 -5.64
C GLN A 115 18.45 2.06 -5.13
N ASP A 116 18.63 1.47 -3.95
CA ASP A 116 17.51 0.95 -3.17
C ASP A 116 16.71 2.12 -2.58
N LEU A 117 15.39 2.12 -2.76
CA LEU A 117 14.54 3.28 -2.50
C LEU A 117 13.44 2.96 -1.50
N VAL A 118 13.14 3.97 -0.68
CA VAL A 118 11.98 3.98 0.21
C VAL A 118 11.05 5.10 -0.20
N ALA A 119 9.78 4.76 -0.39
CA ALA A 119 8.71 5.74 -0.57
C ALA A 119 8.01 5.99 0.77
N TRP A 120 7.95 7.26 1.16
CA TRP A 120 7.25 7.75 2.35
C TRP A 120 5.98 8.43 1.91
N VAL A 121 4.83 7.79 2.18
CA VAL A 121 3.51 8.30 1.77
C VAL A 121 2.79 8.84 3.00
N THR A 122 2.28 10.07 2.88
CA THR A 122 1.44 10.71 3.89
C THR A 122 0.01 10.79 3.36
N THR A 123 -0.94 10.30 4.15
CA THR A 123 -2.38 10.33 3.83
C THR A 123 -3.15 10.88 5.02
N GLY A 124 -4.14 11.73 4.77
CA GLY A 124 -4.96 12.34 5.81
C GLY A 124 -6.06 13.22 5.22
N PHE A 125 -6.93 13.74 6.07
CA PHE A 125 -8.04 14.61 5.69
C PHE A 125 -8.36 15.62 6.79
N LEU A 126 -9.04 16.70 6.43
CA LEU A 126 -9.61 17.64 7.39
C LEU A 126 -10.96 17.09 7.91
N HIS A 127 -11.09 16.88 9.21
CA HIS A 127 -12.35 16.51 9.84
C HIS A 127 -12.97 17.71 10.56
N ILE A 128 -14.12 18.16 10.08
CA ILE A 128 -14.98 19.13 10.79
C ILE A 128 -16.16 18.33 11.34
N PRO A 129 -16.20 18.03 12.65
CA PRO A 129 -17.26 17.21 13.21
C PRO A 129 -18.65 17.83 13.02
N HIS A 130 -19.64 17.00 12.75
CA HIS A 130 -21.04 17.43 12.59
C HIS A 130 -22.02 16.46 13.28
N ALA A 131 -23.33 16.74 13.21
CA ALA A 131 -24.34 16.04 14.01
C ALA A 131 -24.38 14.52 13.74
N GLU A 132 -24.12 14.12 12.50
CA GLU A 132 -24.10 12.73 12.05
C GLU A 132 -22.85 11.95 12.53
N ASP A 133 -21.86 12.61 13.15
CA ASP A 133 -20.72 11.95 13.80
C ASP A 133 -21.03 11.44 15.22
N ILE A 134 -22.26 11.63 15.70
CA ILE A 134 -22.72 11.16 17.00
C ILE A 134 -23.57 9.89 16.82
N PRO A 135 -23.30 8.78 17.55
CA PRO A 135 -22.34 8.63 18.66
C PRO A 135 -20.89 8.33 18.22
N ASN A 136 -20.68 7.96 16.96
CA ASN A 136 -19.37 7.65 16.41
C ASN A 136 -19.26 8.19 14.99
N THR A 137 -18.08 8.68 14.62
CA THR A 137 -17.74 8.99 13.24
C THR A 137 -17.88 7.76 12.36
N VAL A 138 -18.54 7.93 11.21
CA VAL A 138 -18.77 6.84 10.26
C VAL A 138 -17.54 6.52 9.42
N THR A 139 -17.38 5.28 8.97
CA THR A 139 -16.24 4.88 8.12
C THR A 139 -16.41 5.27 6.65
N VAL A 140 -17.66 5.42 6.18
CA VAL A 140 -17.99 5.80 4.81
C VAL A 140 -17.44 7.20 4.53
N GLY A 141 -16.60 7.33 3.50
CA GLY A 141 -15.97 8.60 3.13
C GLY A 141 -14.73 8.98 3.96
N ASN A 142 -14.54 8.40 5.15
CA ASN A 142 -13.39 8.66 6.03
C ASN A 142 -12.21 7.68 5.82
N SER A 143 -12.21 6.95 4.71
CA SER A 143 -11.12 6.05 4.34
C SER A 143 -9.98 6.82 3.67
N VAL A 144 -8.76 6.63 4.15
CA VAL A 144 -7.53 7.21 3.59
C VAL A 144 -6.52 6.11 3.29
N GLY A 145 -5.74 6.28 2.22
CA GLY A 145 -4.72 5.32 1.84
C GLY A 145 -4.13 5.59 0.47
N PHE A 146 -3.41 4.62 -0.06
CA PHE A 146 -2.84 4.65 -1.40
C PHE A 146 -2.81 3.23 -1.97
N PHE A 147 -2.75 3.12 -3.30
CA PHE A 147 -2.55 1.85 -3.99
C PHE A 147 -1.13 1.75 -4.55
N LEU A 148 -0.53 0.57 -4.44
CA LEU A 148 0.61 0.19 -5.26
C LEU A 148 0.09 -0.61 -6.46
N ARG A 149 0.26 -0.07 -7.67
CA ARG A 149 -0.24 -0.68 -8.89
C ARG A 149 0.90 -1.07 -9.82
N PRO A 150 0.93 -2.29 -10.36
CA PRO A 150 1.90 -2.64 -11.39
C PRO A 150 1.68 -1.75 -12.61
N TYR A 151 2.76 -1.19 -13.15
CA TYR A 151 2.71 -0.40 -14.38
C TYR A 151 3.84 -0.88 -15.28
N ASN A 152 3.51 -1.53 -16.40
CA ASN A 152 4.47 -2.25 -17.25
C ASN A 152 5.37 -3.24 -16.50
N PHE A 153 4.93 -3.71 -15.32
CA PHE A 153 5.69 -4.65 -14.50
C PHE A 153 5.61 -6.09 -15.06
N PHE A 154 4.41 -6.46 -15.53
CA PHE A 154 4.10 -7.74 -16.16
C PHE A 154 3.93 -7.57 -17.68
N ASP A 155 4.09 -8.66 -18.44
CA ASP A 155 3.89 -8.65 -19.90
C ASP A 155 2.42 -8.57 -20.32
N GLN A 156 1.53 -9.00 -19.42
CA GLN A 156 0.08 -8.94 -19.53
C GLN A 156 -0.50 -8.79 -18.12
N ASP A 157 -1.78 -8.43 -18.01
CA ASP A 157 -2.46 -8.43 -16.72
C ASP A 157 -2.48 -9.86 -16.13
N PRO A 158 -1.94 -10.09 -14.92
CA PRO A 158 -1.98 -11.40 -14.27
C PRO A 158 -3.39 -11.95 -14.06
N SER A 159 -4.42 -11.09 -14.05
CA SER A 159 -5.82 -11.53 -13.93
C SER A 159 -6.30 -12.37 -15.12
N PHE A 160 -5.61 -12.30 -16.27
CA PHE A 160 -5.91 -13.10 -17.45
C PHE A 160 -5.84 -14.61 -17.18
N ASP A 161 -4.87 -15.04 -16.36
CA ASP A 161 -4.67 -16.45 -16.00
C ASP A 161 -5.44 -16.84 -14.72
N SER A 162 -6.43 -16.05 -14.30
CA SER A 162 -7.22 -16.32 -13.11
C SER A 162 -8.02 -17.62 -13.27
N ALA A 163 -7.92 -18.50 -12.26
CA ALA A 163 -8.73 -19.71 -12.19
C ALA A 163 -10.23 -19.42 -12.06
N ASP A 164 -10.59 -18.21 -11.63
CA ASP A 164 -11.97 -17.73 -11.46
C ASP A 164 -12.47 -16.90 -12.66
N SER A 165 -11.65 -16.76 -13.71
CA SER A 165 -12.09 -16.11 -14.96
C SER A 165 -13.21 -16.89 -15.64
N VAL A 166 -14.13 -16.16 -16.28
CA VAL A 166 -15.28 -16.73 -17.00
C VAL A 166 -15.30 -16.17 -18.41
N TYR A 167 -15.32 -17.06 -19.40
CA TYR A 167 -15.40 -16.71 -20.82
C TYR A 167 -16.18 -17.78 -21.59
N PHE A 168 -17.11 -17.35 -22.45
CA PHE A 168 -17.82 -18.19 -23.39
C PHE A 168 -18.27 -17.33 -24.59
N ARG A 169 -18.39 -17.97 -25.75
CA ARG A 169 -18.84 -17.33 -27.00
C ARG A 169 -20.35 -17.47 -27.19
N GLU A 170 -20.91 -16.68 -28.09
CA GLU A 170 -22.35 -16.72 -28.42
C GLU A 170 -22.82 -18.07 -28.96
N ASP A 171 -21.94 -18.84 -29.61
CA ASP A 171 -22.25 -20.17 -30.14
C ASP A 171 -22.21 -21.28 -29.09
N GLN A 172 -21.90 -20.95 -27.83
CA GLN A 172 -21.78 -21.91 -26.72
C GLN A 172 -22.93 -21.74 -25.72
N ASP A 173 -23.31 -22.83 -25.06
CA ASP A 173 -24.33 -22.80 -24.02
C ASP A 173 -23.73 -22.30 -22.69
N ALA A 174 -24.05 -21.06 -22.33
CA ALA A 174 -23.63 -20.45 -21.06
C ALA A 174 -24.29 -21.08 -19.82
N GLY A 175 -25.34 -21.89 -20.01
CA GLY A 175 -26.00 -22.66 -18.96
C GLY A 175 -25.33 -24.00 -18.66
N ALA A 176 -24.33 -24.39 -19.46
CA ALA A 176 -23.59 -25.63 -19.28
C ALA A 176 -22.39 -25.46 -18.34
N CYS A 177 -22.25 -26.35 -17.36
CA CYS A 177 -21.24 -26.29 -16.30
C CYS A 177 -19.80 -26.40 -16.82
N GLU A 178 -19.60 -27.19 -17.87
CA GLU A 178 -18.32 -27.38 -18.55
C GLU A 178 -17.84 -26.15 -19.32
N VAL A 179 -18.77 -25.26 -19.71
CA VAL A 179 -18.48 -24.00 -20.42
C VAL A 179 -18.37 -22.84 -19.43
N ASN A 180 -19.28 -22.78 -18.47
CA ASN A 180 -19.37 -21.70 -17.50
C ASN A 180 -19.49 -22.27 -16.09
N ARG A 181 -18.43 -22.14 -15.29
CA ARG A 181 -18.42 -22.64 -13.91
C ARG A 181 -19.49 -22.01 -13.02
N LEU A 182 -19.98 -20.81 -13.37
CA LEU A 182 -21.10 -20.19 -12.64
C LEU A 182 -22.39 -20.99 -12.77
N ALA A 183 -22.59 -21.70 -13.88
CA ALA A 183 -23.76 -22.56 -14.07
C ALA A 183 -23.78 -23.75 -13.10
N CYS A 184 -22.61 -24.16 -12.59
CA CYS A 184 -22.49 -25.22 -11.59
C CYS A 184 -22.81 -24.74 -10.16
N LEU A 185 -22.79 -23.42 -9.90
CA LEU A 185 -22.90 -22.88 -8.54
C LEU A 185 -24.16 -23.35 -7.77
N PRO A 186 -25.37 -23.41 -8.37
CA PRO A 186 -26.55 -23.88 -7.66
C PRO A 186 -26.41 -25.30 -7.08
N GLN A 187 -25.58 -26.14 -7.71
CA GLN A 187 -25.33 -27.52 -7.28
C GLN A 187 -24.07 -27.61 -6.42
N ALA A 188 -22.97 -26.98 -6.85
CA ALA A 188 -21.66 -27.06 -6.21
C ALA A 188 -21.54 -26.24 -4.92
N ALA A 189 -22.25 -25.11 -4.83
CA ALA A 189 -22.25 -24.22 -3.66
C ALA A 189 -23.54 -24.34 -2.83
N ALA A 190 -24.24 -25.47 -2.91
CA ALA A 190 -25.51 -25.69 -2.23
C ALA A 190 -25.39 -25.75 -0.69
N CYS A 191 -24.19 -26.00 -0.16
CA CYS A 191 -23.96 -26.07 1.28
C CYS A 191 -23.36 -24.76 1.82
N ALA A 192 -24.00 -24.21 2.84
CA ALA A 192 -23.37 -23.20 3.69
C ALA A 192 -22.64 -23.89 4.86
N PRO A 193 -21.46 -23.41 5.25
CA PRO A 193 -20.77 -23.94 6.43
C PRO A 193 -21.59 -23.65 7.69
N HIS A 194 -21.53 -24.55 8.67
CA HIS A 194 -22.04 -24.26 10.01
C HIS A 194 -21.14 -23.21 10.66
N LEU A 195 -21.69 -22.03 10.95
CA LEU A 195 -20.95 -20.95 11.58
C LEU A 195 -20.68 -21.29 13.05
N PRO A 196 -19.44 -21.16 13.56
CA PRO A 196 -19.21 -21.27 14.99
C PRO A 196 -20.00 -20.18 15.73
N ALA A 197 -20.38 -20.46 16.99
CA ALA A 197 -20.94 -19.43 17.84
C ALA A 197 -19.92 -18.28 18.00
N PHE A 198 -20.42 -17.05 18.02
CA PHE A 198 -19.58 -15.86 18.20
C PHE A 198 -18.77 -15.96 19.50
N SER A 199 -17.48 -15.58 19.42
CA SER A 199 -16.60 -15.47 20.57
C SER A 199 -15.94 -14.09 20.59
N HIS A 200 -15.72 -13.57 21.80
CA HIS A 200 -15.04 -12.29 22.05
C HIS A 200 -13.84 -12.54 22.96
N ALA A 201 -12.68 -11.99 22.62
CA ALA A 201 -11.43 -12.19 23.37
C ALA A 201 -11.40 -11.50 24.74
N GLY A 202 -12.49 -10.81 25.12
CA GLY A 202 -12.59 -10.08 26.38
C GLY A 202 -11.94 -8.71 26.31
N PHE A 203 -11.86 -8.06 27.48
CA PHE A 203 -11.17 -6.79 27.68
C PHE A 203 -9.96 -7.02 28.58
N SER A 204 -8.89 -6.24 28.38
CA SER A 204 -7.76 -6.22 29.30
C SER A 204 -8.06 -5.27 30.45
N HIS A 205 -8.25 -5.80 31.66
CA HIS A 205 -8.33 -5.02 32.89
C HIS A 205 -7.12 -5.38 33.75
N ASN A 206 -6.17 -4.44 33.90
CA ASN A 206 -5.11 -4.52 34.91
C ASN A 206 -5.57 -3.82 36.18
#